data_AF-A0A7G8G1Q2-F1
#
_entry.id   AF-A0A7G8G1Q2-F1
#
_cell.length_a   1.000
_cell.length_b   1.000
_cell.length_c   1.000
_cell.angle_alpha   90.00
_cell.angle_beta   90.00
_cell.angle_gamma   90.00
#
_symmetry.space_group_name_H-M   'P 1'
#
loop_
_entity.id
_entity.type
_entity.pdbx_description
1 polymer ?
#
loop_
_entity_poly.entity_id
_entity_poly.type
_entity_poly.pdbx_seq_one_letter_code
_entity_poly.pdbx_strand_id
1 'polypeptide(L)'
;MISVAEAAEILGRSKSTVYAALNALPPRLHYQDVRRRLLLREGLEARFARSTRPRIDKPQAQASEAKSKTANDFEKQWEIIAKIANKTLDSSAWSGPPWSGKQWAVLAGTIEVGMEALDAET
;
A
#
# COMPACT_ATOMS: atom_id res chain seq x y z
N MET A 1 37.18 -8.78 -9.07
CA MET A 1 35.90 -8.05 -9.11
C MET A 1 34.84 -8.98 -9.67
N ILE A 2 33.56 -8.78 -9.34
CA ILE A 2 32.46 -9.66 -9.73
C ILE A 2 31.27 -8.86 -10.26
N SER A 3 30.43 -9.49 -11.06
CA SER A 3 29.18 -8.91 -11.55
C SER A 3 28.08 -8.92 -10.47
N VAL A 4 26.98 -8.20 -10.72
CA VAL A 4 25.78 -8.24 -9.87
C VAL A 4 25.17 -9.65 -9.80
N ALA A 5 25.29 -10.44 -10.86
CA ALA A 5 24.78 -11.81 -10.89
C ALA A 5 25.55 -12.72 -9.94
N GLU A 6 26.89 -12.70 -10.04
CA GLU A 6 27.77 -13.46 -9.16
C GLU A 6 27.66 -12.99 -7.70
N ALA A 7 27.50 -11.68 -7.48
CA ALA A 7 27.25 -11.13 -6.15
C ALA A 7 25.93 -11.63 -5.54
N ALA A 8 24.87 -11.75 -6.36
CA ALA A 8 23.58 -12.28 -5.91
C ALA A 8 23.68 -13.76 -5.51
N GLU A 9 24.44 -14.55 -6.27
CA GLU A 9 24.72 -15.96 -5.96
C GLU A 9 25.51 -16.11 -4.65
N ILE A 10 26.59 -15.34 -4.48
CA ILE A 10 27.41 -15.36 -3.26
C ILE A 10 26.59 -14.97 -2.03
N LEU A 11 25.70 -13.97 -2.17
CA LEU A 11 24.85 -13.49 -1.07
C LEU A 11 23.61 -14.38 -0.84
N GLY A 12 23.32 -15.35 -1.71
CA GLY A 12 22.09 -16.14 -1.66
C GLY A 12 20.82 -15.29 -1.80
N ARG A 13 20.87 -14.20 -2.57
CA ARG A 13 19.77 -13.23 -2.74
C ARG A 13 19.43 -13.01 -4.21
N SER A 14 18.30 -12.36 -4.47
CA SER A 14 17.94 -11.97 -5.83
C SER A 14 18.80 -10.80 -6.33
N LYS A 15 19.02 -10.73 -7.65
CA LYS A 15 19.69 -9.59 -8.30
C LYS A 15 18.99 -8.26 -7.98
N SER A 16 17.65 -8.26 -7.88
CA SER A 16 16.87 -7.08 -7.48
C SER A 16 17.22 -6.59 -6.07
N THR A 17 17.49 -7.49 -5.13
CA THR A 17 17.92 -7.11 -3.77
C THR A 17 19.29 -6.42 -3.80
N VAL A 18 20.20 -6.89 -4.65
CA VAL A 18 21.52 -6.27 -4.84
C VAL A 18 21.39 -4.88 -5.47
N TYR A 19 20.53 -4.71 -6.50
CA TYR A 19 20.24 -3.38 -7.06
C TYR A 19 19.57 -2.43 -6.06
N ALA A 20 18.65 -2.93 -5.23
CA ALA A 20 18.04 -2.12 -4.18
C ALA A 20 19.08 -1.64 -3.16
N ALA A 21 20.06 -2.48 -2.82
CA ALA A 21 21.17 -2.09 -1.94
C ALA A 21 22.09 -1.04 -2.58
N LEU A 22 22.30 -1.11 -3.90
CA LEU A 22 23.08 -0.12 -4.67
C LEU A 22 22.37 1.24 -4.80
N ASN A 23 21.04 1.22 -4.95
CA ASN A 23 20.22 2.43 -5.18
C ASN A 23 19.60 3.01 -3.89
N ALA A 24 19.84 2.42 -2.73
CA ALA A 24 19.33 2.93 -1.45
C ALA A 24 19.97 4.28 -1.09
N LEU A 25 19.27 5.08 -0.26
CA LEU A 25 19.83 6.28 0.37
C LEU A 25 19.93 6.06 1.90
N PRO A 26 21.13 6.05 2.50
CA PRO A 26 22.44 6.04 1.84
C PRO A 26 22.74 4.69 1.13
N PRO A 27 23.59 4.69 0.07
CA PRO A 27 23.93 3.50 -0.68
C PRO A 27 24.67 2.48 0.20
N ARG A 28 24.22 1.23 0.11
CA ARG A 28 24.64 0.13 1.00
C ARG A 28 25.75 -0.71 0.35
N LEU A 29 25.75 -0.74 -0.97
CA LEU A 29 26.80 -1.27 -1.81
C LEU A 29 27.22 -0.20 -2.81
N HIS A 30 28.46 -0.32 -3.29
CA HIS A 30 29.01 0.58 -4.30
C HIS A 30 29.68 -0.25 -5.39
N TYR A 31 29.54 0.20 -6.63
CA TYR A 31 30.37 -0.31 -7.71
C TYR A 31 31.81 0.13 -7.50
N GLN A 32 32.73 -0.83 -7.59
CA GLN A 32 34.16 -0.54 -7.62
C GLN A 32 34.56 -0.03 -9.01
N ASP A 33 33.92 -0.57 -10.06
CA ASP A 33 34.03 -0.07 -11.43
C ASP A 33 32.62 0.25 -11.95
N VAL A 34 32.32 1.55 -12.02
CA VAL A 34 31.01 2.06 -12.46
C VAL A 34 30.79 1.80 -13.96
N ARG A 35 31.86 1.85 -14.78
CA ARG A 35 31.74 1.68 -16.24
C ARG A 35 31.36 0.25 -16.59
N ARG A 36 31.93 -0.72 -15.87
CA ARG A 36 31.65 -2.15 -16.06
C ARG A 36 30.59 -2.70 -15.11
N ARG A 37 30.07 -1.88 -14.18
CA ARG A 37 29.11 -2.26 -13.13
C ARG A 37 29.60 -3.46 -12.30
N LEU A 38 30.86 -3.42 -11.88
CA LEU A 38 31.50 -4.50 -11.12
C LEU A 38 31.60 -4.14 -9.63
N LEU A 39 31.38 -5.16 -8.80
CA LEU A 39 31.42 -5.12 -7.36
C LEU A 39 32.72 -5.74 -6.84
N LEU A 40 33.18 -5.27 -5.68
CA LEU A 40 34.28 -5.91 -4.98
C LEU A 40 33.77 -7.15 -4.25
N ARG A 41 34.41 -8.30 -4.47
CA ARG A 41 34.06 -9.57 -3.81
C ARG A 41 34.46 -9.55 -2.33
N GLU A 42 35.63 -9.02 -2.02
CA GLU A 42 36.18 -8.98 -0.67
C GLU A 42 35.26 -8.19 0.27
N GLY A 43 34.82 -8.82 1.35
CA GLY A 43 33.94 -8.19 2.33
C GLY A 43 32.54 -7.87 1.81
N LEU A 44 32.10 -8.44 0.68
CA LEU A 44 30.76 -8.23 0.12
C LEU A 44 29.67 -8.61 1.13
N GLU A 45 29.80 -9.79 1.73
CA GLU A 45 28.87 -10.29 2.75
C GLU A 45 28.84 -9.37 3.96
N ALA A 46 30.00 -8.91 4.45
CA ALA A 46 30.07 -8.03 5.60
C ALA A 46 29.45 -6.65 5.33
N ARG A 47 29.66 -6.08 4.13
CA ARG A 47 29.04 -4.81 3.71
C ARG A 47 27.53 -4.95 3.54
N PHE A 48 27.10 -6.05 2.95
CA PHE A 48 25.68 -6.36 2.76
C PHE A 48 24.97 -6.64 4.09
N ALA A 49 25.55 -7.48 4.95
CA ALA A 49 25.00 -7.88 6.24
C ALA A 49 24.91 -6.75 7.26
N ARG A 50 25.87 -5.80 7.26
CA ARG A 50 25.74 -4.56 8.06
C ARG A 50 24.50 -3.76 7.69
N SER A 51 23.98 -3.95 6.48
CA SER A 51 22.93 -3.12 5.91
C SER A 51 21.57 -3.80 5.75
N THR A 52 21.52 -5.12 5.60
CA THR A 52 20.28 -5.88 5.70
C THR A 52 20.13 -6.33 7.14
N ARG A 53 19.21 -5.72 7.88
CA ARG A 53 18.80 -6.23 9.20
C ARG A 53 18.55 -7.75 9.06
N PRO A 54 19.04 -8.58 9.99
CA PRO A 54 18.71 -10.00 9.98
C PRO A 54 17.18 -10.11 9.95
N ARG A 55 16.66 -10.73 8.90
CA ARG A 55 15.24 -11.04 8.81
C ARG A 55 15.01 -12.08 9.90
N ILE A 56 14.28 -11.70 10.94
CA ILE A 56 13.72 -12.67 11.88
C ILE A 56 12.79 -13.52 11.01
N ASP A 57 13.26 -14.68 10.58
CA ASP A 57 12.45 -15.74 9.95
C ASP A 57 11.54 -16.37 11.02
N LYS A 58 10.76 -15.54 11.71
CA LYS A 58 9.46 -16.01 12.16
C LYS A 58 8.56 -15.82 10.94
N PRO A 59 7.83 -16.86 10.50
CA PRO A 59 6.62 -16.58 9.74
C PRO A 59 5.82 -15.65 10.65
N GLN A 60 5.73 -14.38 10.26
CA GLN A 60 4.74 -13.50 10.82
C GLN A 60 3.45 -14.24 10.46
N ALA A 61 2.82 -14.89 11.46
CA ALA A 61 1.48 -15.41 11.31
C ALA A 61 0.74 -14.30 10.58
N GLN A 62 0.32 -14.58 9.34
CA GLN A 62 -0.48 -13.64 8.57
C GLN A 62 -1.59 -13.27 9.54
N ALA A 63 -1.53 -12.05 10.08
CA ALA A 63 -2.68 -11.46 10.73
C ALA A 63 -3.72 -11.57 9.63
N SER A 64 -4.65 -12.51 9.83
CA SER A 64 -5.71 -12.88 8.90
C SER A 64 -6.06 -11.66 8.10
N GLU A 65 -5.74 -11.68 6.80
CA GLU A 65 -5.96 -10.56 5.89
C GLU A 65 -7.36 -10.04 6.18
N ALA A 66 -7.44 -8.87 6.82
CA ALA A 66 -8.67 -8.12 6.85
C ALA A 66 -8.94 -7.86 5.37
N LYS A 67 -9.86 -8.65 4.79
CA LYS A 67 -10.20 -8.67 3.37
C LYS A 67 -10.05 -7.26 2.84
N SER A 68 -9.03 -7.01 2.04
CA SER A 68 -8.83 -5.70 1.43
C SER A 68 -10.07 -5.47 0.57
N LYS A 69 -11.01 -4.65 1.07
CA LYS A 69 -12.23 -4.29 0.35
C LYS A 69 -11.78 -3.81 -1.02
N THR A 70 -12.12 -4.57 -2.05
CA THR A 70 -11.79 -4.21 -3.43
C THR A 70 -12.62 -3.00 -3.84
N ALA A 71 -12.20 -2.26 -4.88
CA ALA A 71 -12.98 -1.12 -5.39
C ALA A 71 -14.45 -1.51 -5.71
N ASN A 72 -14.67 -2.76 -6.13
CA ASN A 72 -15.98 -3.34 -6.37
C ASN A 72 -16.82 -3.48 -5.08
N ASP A 73 -16.18 -3.73 -3.93
CA ASP A 73 -16.87 -3.76 -2.64
C ASP A 73 -17.34 -2.36 -2.24
N PHE A 74 -16.53 -1.32 -2.49
CA PHE A 74 -16.93 0.06 -2.24
C PHE A 74 -18.10 0.51 -3.13
N GLU A 75 -18.11 0.14 -4.42
CA GLU A 75 -19.22 0.47 -5.32
C GLU A 75 -20.55 -0.12 -4.84
N LYS A 76 -20.54 -1.38 -4.37
CA LYS A 76 -21.74 -2.02 -3.81
C LYS A 76 -22.21 -1.35 -2.53
N GLN A 77 -21.28 -0.96 -1.66
CA GLN A 77 -21.59 -0.22 -0.43
C GLN A 77 -22.25 1.13 -0.75
N TRP A 78 -21.71 1.87 -1.72
CA TRP A 78 -22.29 3.12 -2.19
C TRP A 78 -23.65 2.93 -2.87
N GLU A 79 -23.89 1.81 -3.55
CA GLU A 79 -25.20 1.50 -4.12
C GLU A 79 -26.28 1.34 -3.03
N ILE A 80 -25.94 0.69 -1.91
CA ILE A 80 -26.85 0.53 -0.76
C ILE A 80 -27.13 1.90 -0.12
N ILE A 81 -26.08 2.68 0.15
CA ILE A 81 -26.21 4.03 0.73
C ILE A 81 -27.06 4.92 -0.19
N ALA A 82 -26.84 4.89 -1.50
CA ALA A 82 -27.62 5.66 -2.47
C ALA A 82 -29.09 5.23 -2.51
N LYS A 83 -29.40 3.93 -2.41
CA LYS A 83 -30.79 3.44 -2.32
C LYS A 83 -31.50 3.95 -1.07
N ILE A 84 -30.80 4.02 0.07
CA ILE A 84 -31.35 4.55 1.32
C ILE A 84 -31.55 6.06 1.18
N ALA A 85 -30.55 6.78 0.71
CA ALA A 85 -30.61 8.21 0.48
C ALA A 85 -31.78 8.59 -0.44
N ASN A 86 -32.02 7.86 -1.52
CA ASN A 86 -33.16 8.10 -2.43
C ASN A 86 -34.54 7.86 -1.79
N LYS A 87 -34.64 7.07 -0.71
CA LYS A 87 -35.89 6.87 0.04
C LYS A 87 -36.13 7.96 1.07
N THR A 88 -35.06 8.52 1.62
CA THR A 88 -35.11 9.46 2.76
C THR A 88 -34.99 10.92 2.33
N LEU A 89 -34.25 11.18 1.25
CA LEU A 89 -34.02 12.52 0.74
C LEU A 89 -35.17 12.92 -0.19
N ASP A 90 -35.91 13.93 0.24
CA ASP A 90 -36.79 14.66 -0.65
C ASP A 90 -35.97 15.69 -1.45
N SER A 91 -35.51 15.30 -2.63
CA SER A 91 -34.74 16.16 -3.53
C SER A 91 -35.59 17.27 -4.17
N SER A 92 -36.92 17.19 -4.10
CA SER A 92 -37.81 18.24 -4.63
C SER A 92 -37.76 19.52 -3.80
N ALA A 93 -37.41 19.40 -2.51
CA ALA A 93 -37.22 20.52 -1.60
C ALA A 93 -35.83 21.19 -1.73
N TRP A 94 -34.96 20.66 -2.59
CA TRP A 94 -33.59 21.13 -2.71
C TRP A 94 -33.48 22.15 -3.85
N SER A 95 -33.12 23.38 -3.50
CA SER A 95 -32.76 24.40 -4.48
C SER A 95 -31.44 24.06 -5.18
N GLY A 96 -31.28 24.50 -6.43
CA GLY A 96 -29.99 24.43 -7.13
C GLY A 96 -28.85 25.09 -6.33
N PRO A 97 -27.59 24.68 -6.56
CA PRO A 97 -26.45 25.14 -5.77
C PRO A 97 -26.23 26.67 -5.87
N PRO A 98 -25.63 27.31 -4.85
CA PRO A 98 -24.97 26.68 -3.72
C PRO A 98 -25.95 26.16 -2.66
N TRP A 99 -25.71 24.93 -2.18
CA TRP A 99 -26.54 24.34 -1.14
C TRP A 99 -26.28 24.99 0.22
N SER A 100 -27.35 25.24 0.97
CA SER A 100 -27.28 25.76 2.32
C SER A 100 -26.58 24.77 3.26
N GLY A 101 -25.96 25.27 4.34
CA GLY A 101 -25.36 24.41 5.36
C GLY A 101 -26.35 23.40 5.97
N LYS A 102 -27.65 23.74 6.00
CA LYS A 102 -28.71 22.81 6.42
C LYS A 102 -28.89 21.65 5.45
N GLN A 103 -28.85 21.90 4.14
CA GLN A 103 -28.92 20.84 3.12
C GLN A 103 -27.69 19.92 3.19
N TRP A 104 -26.51 20.47 3.44
CA TRP A 104 -25.30 19.67 3.68
C TRP A 104 -25.40 18.80 4.94
N ALA A 105 -25.95 19.34 6.03
CA ALA A 105 -26.17 18.57 7.25
C ALA A 105 -27.16 17.42 7.04
N VAL A 106 -28.23 17.65 6.26
CA VAL A 106 -29.19 16.60 5.90
C VAL A 106 -28.51 15.52 5.05
N LEU A 107 -27.68 15.89 4.06
CA LEU A 107 -26.92 14.93 3.26
C LEU A 107 -26.01 14.07 4.15
N ALA A 108 -25.22 14.70 5.01
CA ALA A 108 -24.29 14.02 5.91
C ALA A 108 -25.02 13.02 6.82
N GLY A 109 -26.13 13.43 7.43
CA GLY A 109 -26.94 12.53 8.26
C GLY A 109 -27.52 11.35 7.48
N THR A 110 -27.95 11.54 6.23
CA THR A 110 -28.43 10.41 5.41
C THR A 110 -27.33 9.44 5.01
N ILE A 111 -26.11 9.91 4.83
CA ILE A 111 -24.95 9.05 4.58
C ILE A 111 -24.62 8.23 5.82
N GLU A 112 -24.61 8.85 7.01
CA GLU A 112 -24.38 8.16 8.29
C GLU A 112 -25.41 7.04 8.53
N VAL A 113 -26.70 7.32 8.33
CA VAL A 113 -27.76 6.29 8.44
C VAL A 113 -27.55 5.16 7.42
N GLY A 114 -27.11 5.49 6.20
CA GLY A 114 -26.78 4.48 5.18
C GLY A 114 -25.58 3.60 5.57
N MET A 115 -24.58 4.18 6.25
CA MET A 115 -23.44 3.45 6.76
C MET A 115 -23.82 2.54 7.94
N GLU A 116 -24.66 3.00 8.87
CA GLU A 116 -25.16 2.17 9.97
C GLU A 116 -25.98 0.98 9.47
N ALA A 117 -26.83 1.18 8.47
CA ALA A 117 -27.60 0.10 7.86
C ALA A 117 -26.70 -0.94 7.17
N LEU A 118 -25.63 -0.49 6.53
CA LEU A 118 -24.64 -1.37 5.90
C LEU A 118 -23.88 -2.19 6.95
N ASP A 119 -23.48 -1.58 8.06
CA ASP A 119 -22.79 -2.29 9.15
C ASP A 119 -23.70 -3.30 9.87
N ALA A 120 -25.03 -3.10 9.85
CA ALA A 120 -25.99 -4.06 10.39
C ALA A 120 -26.25 -5.28 9.47
N GLU A 121 -25.91 -5.18 8.18
CA GLU A 121 -26.07 -6.26 7.18
C GLU A 121 -24.82 -7.14 7.01
N THR A 122 -23.65 -6.71 7.50
CA THR A 122 -22.36 -7.43 7.41
C THR A 122 -22.00 -8.21 8.67
#